data_AF-A0A957CCP8-F1
#
_entry.id   AF-A0A957CCP8-F1
#
_cell.length_a   1.000
_cell.length_b   1.000
_cell.length_c   1.000
_cell.angle_alpha   90.00
_cell.angle_beta   90.00
_cell.angle_gamma   90.00
#
_symmetry.space_group_name_H-M   'P 1'
#
loop_
_entity.id
_entity.type
_entity.pdbx_description
1 polymer ?
#
loop_
_entity_poly.entity_id
_entity_poly.type
_entity_poly.pdbx_seq_one_letter_code
_entity_poly.pdbx_strand_id
1 'polypeptide(L)'
;MSELFEHGYAVVVGVDENNISRLALPTVAKDVQAVHDVLVHPDRCAYKPENVKLLKGAESTNKNILDALYWLQEKVEGDAQATAVIYYSGHGMVDNATNQYYLIPYDIRSMSRVRADAIEAQKFTTEVGTIQAKRTLIVLDCCHAGGMGVKDVSLDAAEDDKVKSAPFPLDLPETKDIPSLDVEPGGKAVSDLMDGEGRAVLNSSTGAQSSYIRTDGAMSLFTYHFIEALTGHAPHPDDATVVYVTDVMSWVTHQVKKSAKEQNRDQTPVMRTEGVFPVAQLIGGQGVAKGLGGTPPDPLEPLPAAINVGGDYIGGDKVGGDKVGGDKVEGDKISVGNISGSQGIAIGRGASANVQIQQGVPDETLNKLFAPLLMQVAQQNPAAVPQVNQLKEEIGKGDGADDEKMADLIDMIAEAAPTAVEGIVNLFTNSIVAKVAGAATNYMLKRIRK
;
A
#
# COMPACT_ATOMS: atom_id res chain seq x y z
N MET A 1 -25.47 3.68 8.16
CA MET A 1 -24.34 4.58 8.44
C MET A 1 -23.24 3.70 8.97
N SER A 2 -22.00 3.90 8.51
CA SER A 2 -20.83 3.19 9.03
C SER A 2 -20.62 3.55 10.50
N GLU A 3 -20.45 2.55 11.36
CA GLU A 3 -20.05 2.73 12.74
C GLU A 3 -18.53 2.84 12.81
N LEU A 4 -18.03 3.78 13.61
CA LEU A 4 -16.60 3.94 13.83
C LEU A 4 -16.05 2.85 14.74
N PHE A 5 -14.79 2.52 14.53
CA PHE A 5 -13.97 1.86 15.53
C PHE A 5 -13.38 2.92 16.47
N GLU A 6 -14.24 3.47 17.35
CA GLU A 6 -13.94 4.68 18.14
C GLU A 6 -12.69 4.58 19.01
N HIS A 7 -12.38 3.39 19.51
CA HIS A 7 -11.28 3.10 20.43
C HIS A 7 -10.05 2.48 19.73
N GLY A 8 -10.00 2.54 18.39
CA GLY A 8 -8.87 2.04 17.61
C GLY A 8 -7.79 3.10 17.43
N TYR A 9 -6.55 2.74 17.74
CA TYR A 9 -5.36 3.54 17.50
C TYR A 9 -4.31 2.69 16.82
N ALA A 10 -3.64 3.21 15.79
CA ALA A 10 -2.68 2.43 15.04
C ALA A 10 -1.43 3.20 14.65
N VAL A 11 -0.30 2.51 14.66
CA VAL A 11 0.95 2.94 14.02
C VAL A 11 1.30 1.92 12.94
N VAL A 12 1.44 2.39 11.71
CA VAL A 12 1.79 1.58 10.54
C VAL A 12 3.15 2.06 10.05
N VAL A 13 4.17 1.22 10.14
CA VAL A 13 5.56 1.53 9.77
C VAL A 13 5.98 0.67 8.59
N GLY A 14 6.45 1.32 7.54
CA GLY A 14 7.09 0.68 6.39
C GLY A 14 8.51 1.21 6.21
N VAL A 15 9.48 0.32 6.07
CA VAL A 15 10.84 0.68 5.66
C VAL A 15 11.03 0.24 4.21
N ASP A 16 10.49 1.01 3.28
CA ASP A 16 10.53 0.77 1.83
C ASP A 16 11.73 1.40 1.13
N GLU A 17 12.29 2.46 1.72
CA GLU A 17 13.56 3.06 1.32
C GLU A 17 14.62 2.85 2.41
N ASN A 18 15.90 3.00 2.07
CA ASN A 18 16.98 2.95 3.05
C ASN A 18 18.20 3.78 2.61
N ASN A 19 18.91 4.37 3.58
CA ASN A 19 20.20 5.05 3.34
C ASN A 19 21.24 4.13 2.71
N ILE A 20 21.18 2.83 3.02
CA ILE A 20 21.95 1.80 2.35
C ILE A 20 21.08 1.23 1.24
N SER A 21 21.27 1.68 0.00
CA SER A 21 20.35 1.40 -1.12
C SER A 21 20.02 -0.08 -1.34
N ARG A 22 20.94 -1.00 -1.01
CA ARG A 22 20.69 -2.44 -1.13
C ARG A 22 19.60 -2.95 -0.18
N LEU A 23 19.35 -2.27 0.95
CA LEU A 23 18.33 -2.59 1.95
C LEU A 23 16.96 -1.95 1.65
N ALA A 24 16.79 -1.29 0.50
CA ALA A 24 15.50 -0.75 0.11
C ALA A 24 14.53 -1.88 -0.26
N LEU A 25 13.27 -1.76 0.16
CA LEU A 25 12.19 -2.72 -0.11
C LEU A 25 10.99 -2.00 -0.74
N PRO A 26 11.03 -1.59 -2.02
CA PRO A 26 9.99 -0.75 -2.63
C PRO A 26 8.56 -1.30 -2.52
N THR A 27 8.40 -2.63 -2.46
CA THR A 27 7.08 -3.26 -2.28
C THR A 27 6.44 -2.95 -0.92
N VAL A 28 7.23 -2.70 0.11
CA VAL A 28 6.75 -2.35 1.46
C VAL A 28 5.90 -1.08 1.42
N ALA A 29 6.19 -0.14 0.51
CA ALA A 29 5.41 1.08 0.35
C ALA A 29 3.94 0.78 0.05
N LYS A 30 3.68 -0.24 -0.79
CA LYS A 30 2.33 -0.69 -1.14
C LYS A 30 1.66 -1.41 0.02
N ASP A 31 2.41 -2.25 0.73
CA ASP A 31 1.92 -2.98 1.90
C ASP A 31 1.36 -2.01 2.96
N VAL A 32 2.18 -1.04 3.38
CA VAL A 32 1.80 -0.13 4.47
C VAL A 32 0.76 0.89 4.06
N GLN A 33 0.77 1.33 2.79
CA GLN A 33 -0.27 2.19 2.27
C GLN A 33 -1.62 1.46 2.26
N ALA A 34 -1.66 0.21 1.79
CA ALA A 34 -2.90 -0.57 1.76
C ALA A 34 -3.44 -0.87 3.16
N VAL A 35 -2.57 -1.21 4.11
CA VAL A 35 -2.96 -1.39 5.53
C VAL A 35 -3.54 -0.10 6.10
N HIS A 36 -2.84 1.03 5.94
CA HIS A 36 -3.33 2.34 6.39
C HIS A 36 -4.71 2.65 5.80
N ASP A 37 -4.85 2.53 4.48
CA ASP A 37 -6.06 2.92 3.77
C ASP A 37 -7.25 2.05 4.18
N VAL A 38 -7.05 0.74 4.36
CA VAL A 38 -8.09 -0.17 4.86
C VAL A 38 -8.48 0.15 6.30
N LEU A 39 -7.51 0.49 7.16
CA LEU A 39 -7.77 0.84 8.55
C LEU A 39 -8.69 2.07 8.64
N VAL A 40 -8.35 3.15 7.94
CA VAL A 40 -9.08 4.43 8.04
C VAL A 40 -10.37 4.49 7.22
N HIS A 41 -10.58 3.54 6.31
CA HIS A 41 -11.73 3.60 5.41
C HIS A 41 -13.05 3.26 6.16
N PRO A 42 -14.08 4.13 6.07
CA PRO A 42 -15.33 3.99 6.84
C PRO A 42 -16.13 2.74 6.47
N ASP A 43 -16.12 2.31 5.21
CA ASP A 43 -16.74 1.05 4.76
C ASP A 43 -15.80 -0.16 4.84
N ARG A 44 -14.72 -0.06 5.62
CA ARG A 44 -13.78 -1.15 5.90
C ARG A 44 -13.60 -1.27 7.42
N CYS A 45 -12.46 -0.88 7.97
CA CYS A 45 -12.17 -1.01 9.40
C CYS A 45 -12.65 0.19 10.23
N ALA A 46 -12.97 1.31 9.59
CA ALA A 46 -13.56 2.50 10.18
C ALA A 46 -12.79 3.07 11.38
N TYR A 47 -11.46 3.04 11.36
CA TYR A 47 -10.66 3.82 12.28
C TYR A 47 -10.82 5.30 11.98
N LYS A 48 -10.74 6.14 13.01
CA LYS A 48 -10.59 7.59 12.82
C LYS A 48 -9.23 7.87 12.15
N PRO A 49 -9.17 8.63 11.03
CA PRO A 49 -7.90 8.94 10.38
C PRO A 49 -6.85 9.53 11.32
N GLU A 50 -7.25 10.42 12.24
CA GLU A 50 -6.39 11.05 13.24
C GLU A 50 -5.86 10.10 14.34
N ASN A 51 -6.38 8.86 14.38
CA ASN A 51 -5.92 7.79 15.26
C ASN A 51 -5.02 6.77 14.55
N VAL A 52 -4.70 6.97 13.26
CA VAL A 52 -3.79 6.10 12.51
C VAL A 52 -2.59 6.92 12.02
N LYS A 53 -1.38 6.53 12.42
CA LYS A 53 -0.13 7.17 11.99
C LYS A 53 0.62 6.26 11.02
N LEU A 54 0.92 6.76 9.82
CA LEU A 54 1.70 6.08 8.80
C LEU A 54 3.12 6.66 8.74
N LEU A 55 4.14 5.81 8.78
CA LEU A 55 5.54 6.15 8.50
C LEU A 55 6.04 5.30 7.33
N LYS A 56 6.66 5.94 6.33
CA LYS A 56 7.29 5.26 5.18
C LYS A 56 8.47 6.05 4.63
N GLY A 57 9.26 5.42 3.77
CA GLY A 57 10.40 6.00 3.07
C GLY A 57 11.42 6.60 4.04
N ALA A 58 11.94 7.77 3.69
CA ALA A 58 12.88 8.54 4.51
C ALA A 58 12.36 8.94 5.91
N GLU A 59 11.05 8.88 6.15
CA GLU A 59 10.48 9.17 7.48
C GLU A 59 10.61 7.99 8.45
N SER A 60 10.90 6.78 7.97
CA SER A 60 11.01 5.56 8.80
C SER A 60 12.36 5.43 9.55
N THR A 61 12.84 6.55 10.11
CA THR A 61 14.08 6.62 10.89
C THR A 61 13.92 5.97 12.27
N ASN A 62 15.03 5.58 12.91
CA ASN A 62 15.05 5.04 14.27
C ASN A 62 14.27 5.95 15.22
N LYS A 63 14.58 7.25 15.19
CA LYS A 63 13.93 8.27 15.99
C LYS A 63 12.43 8.33 15.73
N ASN A 64 12.01 8.42 14.46
CA ASN A 64 10.61 8.60 14.14
C ASN A 64 9.75 7.37 14.46
N ILE A 65 10.31 6.16 14.33
CA ILE A 65 9.64 4.92 14.73
C ILE A 65 9.38 4.94 16.24
N LEU A 66 10.39 5.30 17.05
CA LEU A 66 10.22 5.42 18.51
C LEU A 66 9.25 6.56 18.87
N ASP A 67 9.35 7.72 18.21
CA ASP A 67 8.43 8.84 18.39
C ASP A 67 6.98 8.46 18.00
N ALA A 68 6.78 7.53 17.07
CA ALA A 68 5.46 6.99 16.75
C ALA A 68 4.91 6.04 17.83
N LEU A 69 5.77 5.23 18.46
CA LEU A 69 5.37 4.43 19.62
C LEU A 69 4.99 5.31 20.81
N TYR A 70 5.75 6.38 21.07
CA TYR A 70 5.39 7.38 22.09
C TYR A 70 4.06 8.08 21.77
N TRP A 71 3.87 8.49 20.52
CA TRP A 71 2.59 9.05 20.08
C TRP A 71 1.42 8.06 20.31
N LEU A 72 1.62 6.76 20.07
CA LEU A 72 0.60 5.75 20.31
C LEU A 72 0.32 5.59 21.80
N GLN A 73 1.36 5.61 22.64
CA GLN A 73 1.23 5.60 24.10
C GLN A 73 0.37 6.80 24.58
N GLU A 74 0.65 8.01 24.11
CA GLU A 74 -0.12 9.22 24.45
C GLU A 74 -1.57 9.12 23.96
N LYS A 75 -1.79 8.57 22.76
CA LYS A 75 -3.13 8.46 22.17
C LYS A 75 -4.05 7.51 22.91
N VAL A 76 -3.50 6.42 23.45
CA VAL A 76 -4.29 5.47 24.25
C VAL A 76 -4.44 5.91 25.69
N GLU A 77 -3.67 6.92 26.13
CA GLU A 77 -3.74 7.43 27.49
C GLU A 77 -5.13 8.03 27.77
N GLY A 78 -5.79 7.55 28.81
CA GLY A 78 -7.14 7.99 29.18
C GLY A 78 -8.29 7.27 28.44
N ASP A 79 -8.00 6.43 27.44
CA ASP A 79 -9.00 5.57 26.81
C ASP A 79 -8.95 4.15 27.38
N ALA A 80 -9.79 3.89 28.39
CA ALA A 80 -9.87 2.59 29.06
C ALA A 80 -10.35 1.44 28.17
N GLN A 81 -10.85 1.70 26.95
CA GLN A 81 -11.25 0.68 25.99
C GLN A 81 -10.32 0.57 24.78
N ALA A 82 -9.20 1.31 24.78
CA ALA A 82 -8.29 1.40 23.66
C ALA A 82 -7.81 0.02 23.15
N THR A 83 -7.87 -0.13 21.83
CA THR A 83 -7.16 -1.16 21.06
C THR A 83 -6.03 -0.48 20.30
N ALA A 84 -4.79 -0.76 20.69
CA ALA A 84 -3.59 -0.33 19.99
C ALA A 84 -3.18 -1.37 18.93
N VAL A 85 -2.89 -0.92 17.72
CA VAL A 85 -2.36 -1.77 16.64
C VAL A 85 -1.00 -1.23 16.20
N ILE A 86 0.01 -2.08 16.21
CA ILE A 86 1.34 -1.74 15.71
C ILE A 86 1.62 -2.67 14.54
N TYR A 87 1.67 -2.11 13.33
CA TYR A 87 2.06 -2.84 12.13
C TYR A 87 3.43 -2.36 11.70
N TYR A 88 4.38 -3.28 11.51
CA TYR A 88 5.69 -2.98 10.96
C TYR A 88 5.97 -3.91 9.77
N SER A 89 6.46 -3.35 8.67
CA SER A 89 7.07 -4.11 7.59
C SER A 89 8.42 -3.52 7.18
N GLY A 90 9.41 -4.39 7.04
CA GLY A 90 10.78 -3.99 6.74
C GLY A 90 11.76 -5.12 7.06
N HIS A 91 13.05 -4.78 7.14
CA HIS A 91 14.07 -5.75 7.49
C HIS A 91 14.14 -6.00 9.01
N GLY A 92 14.40 -7.26 9.33
CA GLY A 92 14.83 -7.74 10.63
C GLY A 92 16.20 -8.39 10.52
N MET A 93 17.07 -8.19 11.51
CA MET A 93 18.41 -8.76 11.51
C MET A 93 18.81 -9.26 12.89
N VAL A 94 19.66 -10.28 12.92
CA VAL A 94 20.35 -10.77 14.11
C VAL A 94 21.84 -10.50 14.00
N ASP A 95 22.43 -9.98 15.08
CA ASP A 95 23.87 -9.93 15.26
C ASP A 95 24.36 -11.27 15.81
N ASN A 96 25.09 -12.05 15.02
CA ASN A 96 25.61 -13.37 15.40
C ASN A 96 26.64 -13.32 16.53
N ALA A 97 27.27 -12.15 16.79
CA ALA A 97 28.27 -12.04 17.85
C ALA A 97 27.64 -11.82 19.22
N THR A 98 26.42 -11.27 19.29
CA THR A 98 25.68 -11.06 20.55
C THR A 98 24.34 -11.81 20.61
N ASN A 99 23.94 -12.47 19.53
CA ASN A 99 22.60 -13.05 19.35
C ASN A 99 21.44 -12.06 19.57
N GLN A 100 21.69 -10.76 19.40
CA GLN A 100 20.68 -9.73 19.58
C GLN A 100 19.97 -9.42 18.26
N TYR A 101 18.66 -9.21 18.35
CA TYR A 101 17.80 -8.92 17.20
C TYR A 101 17.54 -7.42 17.04
N TYR A 102 17.44 -6.97 15.79
CA TYR A 102 17.23 -5.58 15.41
C TYR A 102 16.19 -5.43 14.30
N LEU A 103 15.30 -4.45 14.43
CA LEU A 103 14.53 -3.88 13.32
C LEU A 103 15.38 -2.80 12.65
N ILE A 104 15.44 -2.82 11.32
CA ILE A 104 16.32 -1.94 10.55
C ILE A 104 15.55 -0.71 10.07
N PRO A 105 15.84 0.49 10.59
CA PRO A 105 15.22 1.73 10.13
C PRO A 105 15.86 2.25 8.84
N TYR A 106 15.26 3.26 8.24
CA TYR A 106 15.79 3.97 7.06
C TYR A 106 17.22 4.49 7.25
N ASP A 107 17.52 5.04 8.44
CA ASP A 107 18.70 5.86 8.69
C ASP A 107 19.94 5.09 9.16
N ILE A 108 19.94 3.75 9.05
CA ILE A 108 21.15 2.96 9.31
C ILE A 108 22.28 3.36 8.36
N ARG A 109 23.49 3.58 8.91
CA ARG A 109 24.63 4.07 8.11
C ARG A 109 25.49 2.95 7.54
N SER A 110 25.62 1.84 8.26
CA SER A 110 26.32 0.63 7.81
C SER A 110 25.88 -0.58 8.64
N MET A 111 26.05 -1.79 8.10
CA MET A 111 25.73 -3.02 8.85
C MET A 111 26.63 -3.22 10.07
N SER A 112 27.88 -2.79 10.00
CA SER A 112 28.81 -2.79 11.14
C SER A 112 28.36 -1.89 12.30
N ARG A 113 27.37 -1.01 12.08
CA ARG A 113 26.78 -0.12 13.08
C ARG A 113 25.38 -0.54 13.54
N VAL A 114 24.93 -1.76 13.21
CA VAL A 114 23.57 -2.24 13.54
C VAL A 114 23.20 -1.98 15.01
N ARG A 115 24.12 -2.26 15.96
CA ARG A 115 23.88 -2.05 17.40
C ARG A 115 23.65 -0.59 17.79
N ALA A 116 24.22 0.36 17.04
CA ALA A 116 24.14 1.78 17.36
C ALA A 116 23.01 2.49 16.62
N ASP A 117 22.67 2.03 15.42
CA ASP A 117 21.80 2.75 14.49
C ASP A 117 20.42 2.06 14.33
N ALA A 118 20.32 0.75 14.58
CA ALA A 118 19.07 0.01 14.46
C ALA A 118 18.25 -0.01 15.77
N ILE A 119 17.04 -0.55 15.72
CA ILE A 119 16.16 -0.67 16.89
C ILE A 119 16.27 -2.10 17.42
N GLU A 120 16.90 -2.27 18.58
CA GLU A 120 16.99 -3.56 19.26
C GLU A 120 15.62 -4.09 19.68
N ALA A 121 15.41 -5.40 19.56
CA ALA A 121 14.14 -6.06 19.93
C ALA A 121 13.73 -5.81 21.37
N GLN A 122 14.69 -5.83 22.29
CA GLN A 122 14.45 -5.56 23.71
C GLN A 122 14.02 -4.12 23.94
N LYS A 123 14.64 -3.15 23.25
CA LYS A 123 14.21 -1.75 23.27
C LYS A 123 12.80 -1.60 22.72
N PHE A 124 12.52 -2.15 21.54
CA PHE A 124 11.19 -2.15 20.94
C PHE A 124 10.15 -2.74 21.90
N THR A 125 10.43 -3.91 22.48
CA THR A 125 9.58 -4.59 23.45
C THR A 125 9.33 -3.75 24.71
N THR A 126 10.37 -3.06 25.19
CA THR A 126 10.27 -2.16 26.34
C THR A 126 9.32 -1.01 26.04
N GLU A 127 9.49 -0.32 24.92
CA GLU A 127 8.62 0.79 24.51
C GLU A 127 7.18 0.32 24.25
N VAL A 128 6.98 -0.81 23.59
CA VAL A 128 5.62 -1.35 23.39
C VAL A 128 4.98 -1.74 24.73
N GLY A 129 5.77 -2.27 25.66
CA GLY A 129 5.32 -2.61 27.01
C GLY A 129 4.93 -1.41 27.88
N THR A 130 5.23 -0.16 27.48
CA THR A 130 4.74 1.03 28.19
C THR A 130 3.34 1.44 27.74
N ILE A 131 2.87 0.94 26.59
CA ILE A 131 1.55 1.26 26.03
C ILE A 131 0.45 0.60 26.87
N GLN A 132 -0.22 1.40 27.69
CA GLN A 132 -1.28 0.95 28.61
C GLN A 132 -2.67 0.86 27.95
N ALA A 133 -2.72 0.32 26.73
CA ALA A 133 -4.00 0.03 26.07
C ALA A 133 -4.64 -1.24 26.66
N LYS A 134 -5.98 -1.28 26.71
CA LYS A 134 -6.73 -2.48 27.11
C LYS A 134 -6.42 -3.67 26.20
N ARG A 135 -6.17 -3.39 24.91
CA ARG A 135 -5.77 -4.40 23.93
C ARG A 135 -4.60 -3.90 23.10
N THR A 136 -3.66 -4.79 22.79
CA THR A 136 -2.57 -4.48 21.85
C THR A 136 -2.35 -5.62 20.88
N LEU A 137 -2.40 -5.30 19.60
CA LEU A 137 -2.04 -6.18 18.50
C LEU A 137 -0.74 -5.68 17.87
N ILE A 138 0.24 -6.56 17.78
CA ILE A 138 1.54 -6.31 17.13
C ILE A 138 1.63 -7.22 15.90
N VAL A 139 1.89 -6.63 14.74
CA VAL A 139 1.95 -7.33 13.46
C VAL A 139 3.28 -7.01 12.80
N LEU A 140 4.13 -8.02 12.62
CA LEU A 140 5.50 -7.89 12.14
C LEU A 140 5.66 -8.68 10.84
N ASP A 141 5.67 -7.95 9.73
CA ASP A 141 6.01 -8.49 8.41
C ASP A 141 7.48 -8.23 8.08
N CYS A 142 8.34 -8.96 8.80
CA CYS A 142 9.81 -8.89 8.74
C CYS A 142 10.37 -10.25 8.27
N CYS A 143 11.27 -10.24 7.29
CA CYS A 143 11.75 -11.47 6.64
C CYS A 143 13.13 -11.97 7.11
N HIS A 144 13.35 -13.28 6.86
CA HIS A 144 14.64 -13.99 6.78
C HIS A 144 14.92 -14.48 5.34
N ALA A 145 16.16 -14.34 4.87
CA ALA A 145 16.93 -14.98 3.79
C ALA A 145 16.39 -15.07 2.34
N GLY A 146 17.11 -14.36 1.44
CA GLY A 146 17.92 -14.92 0.34
C GLY A 146 17.22 -15.53 -0.88
N GLY A 147 16.96 -14.72 -1.91
CA GLY A 147 16.52 -15.21 -3.24
C GLY A 147 15.51 -14.30 -3.93
N MET A 148 15.24 -14.56 -5.21
CA MET A 148 14.25 -13.80 -5.99
C MET A 148 12.85 -13.94 -5.38
N GLY A 149 12.20 -12.82 -5.03
CA GLY A 149 10.82 -12.74 -4.54
C GLY A 149 10.63 -12.92 -3.02
N VAL A 150 11.71 -12.88 -2.24
CA VAL A 150 11.70 -12.63 -0.79
C VAL A 150 11.74 -11.12 -0.56
N LYS A 151 11.18 -10.59 0.55
CA LYS A 151 11.54 -9.22 0.99
C LYS A 151 12.93 -9.22 1.64
N ASP A 152 13.94 -9.61 0.88
CA ASP A 152 15.30 -9.64 1.35
C ASP A 152 16.29 -9.26 0.24
N VAL A 153 17.45 -8.81 0.69
CA VAL A 153 18.64 -8.61 -0.11
C VAL A 153 19.43 -9.91 -0.05
N SER A 154 19.88 -10.46 -1.18
CA SER A 154 21.01 -11.38 -1.14
C SER A 154 22.19 -10.64 -0.49
N LEU A 155 22.47 -10.91 0.79
CA LEU A 155 23.68 -10.45 1.48
C LEU A 155 24.94 -11.16 0.95
N ASP A 156 24.82 -11.90 -0.15
CA ASP A 156 25.91 -12.64 -0.74
C ASP A 156 26.92 -11.68 -1.38
N ALA A 157 28.09 -11.64 -0.73
CA ALA A 157 29.34 -11.00 -1.13
C ALA A 157 29.51 -9.50 -0.81
N ALA A 158 29.54 -9.12 0.48
CA ALA A 158 30.50 -8.12 0.99
C ALA A 158 30.54 -8.02 2.55
N GLU A 159 31.59 -8.59 3.13
CA GLU A 159 32.39 -8.08 4.28
C GLU A 159 32.02 -8.27 5.77
N ASP A 160 30.84 -8.72 6.20
CA ASP A 160 30.62 -8.94 7.65
C ASP A 160 29.73 -10.15 7.97
N ASP A 161 30.35 -11.31 8.23
CA ASP A 161 29.72 -12.55 8.73
C ASP A 161 28.96 -12.39 10.06
N LYS A 162 28.99 -11.18 10.65
CA LYS A 162 28.47 -10.86 11.97
C LYS A 162 26.97 -10.57 12.00
N VAL A 163 26.33 -10.20 10.89
CA VAL A 163 24.89 -9.84 10.89
C VAL A 163 24.15 -10.62 9.81
N LYS A 164 22.99 -11.18 10.13
CA LYS A 164 22.14 -11.94 9.20
C LYS A 164 20.69 -11.46 9.27
N SER A 165 19.93 -11.58 8.20
CA SER A 165 18.48 -11.38 8.24
C SER A 165 17.83 -12.34 9.24
N ALA A 166 16.80 -11.91 9.96
CA ALA A 166 16.05 -12.77 10.88
C ALA A 166 14.62 -12.23 11.04
N PRO A 167 13.64 -13.05 11.44
CA PRO A 167 12.34 -12.57 11.90
C PRO A 167 12.39 -12.21 13.39
N PHE A 168 11.42 -11.42 13.85
CA PHE A 168 11.38 -10.96 15.24
C PHE A 168 11.24 -12.15 16.20
N PRO A 169 12.05 -12.24 17.28
CA PRO A 169 12.08 -13.43 18.12
C PRO A 169 10.81 -13.51 18.98
N LEU A 170 9.85 -14.36 18.62
CA LEU A 170 8.78 -14.77 19.54
C LEU A 170 9.27 -15.99 20.35
N ASP A 171 8.96 -16.08 21.64
CA ASP A 171 9.30 -17.26 22.46
C ASP A 171 8.21 -18.35 22.32
N LEU A 172 8.19 -19.02 21.16
CA LEU A 172 7.24 -20.07 20.81
C LEU A 172 7.99 -21.34 20.36
N PRO A 173 7.41 -22.55 20.49
CA PRO A 173 8.06 -23.80 20.10
C PRO A 173 8.59 -23.82 18.65
N GLU A 174 7.88 -23.16 17.75
CA GLU A 174 8.15 -23.08 16.31
C GLU A 174 9.20 -22.01 15.97
N THR A 175 9.57 -21.18 16.94
CA THR A 175 10.58 -20.12 16.83
C THR A 175 11.77 -20.36 17.75
N LYS A 176 11.87 -21.54 18.37
CA LYS A 176 13.02 -21.96 19.21
C LYS A 176 14.35 -21.96 18.48
N ASP A 177 14.33 -22.03 17.15
CA ASP A 177 15.53 -21.92 16.30
C ASP A 177 15.96 -20.46 16.09
N ILE A 178 15.16 -19.49 16.51
CA ILE A 178 15.58 -18.09 16.61
C ILE A 178 16.42 -17.96 17.89
N PRO A 179 17.62 -17.35 17.82
CA PRO A 179 18.42 -17.09 19.01
C PRO A 179 17.55 -16.40 20.07
N SER A 180 17.46 -17.01 21.25
CA SER A 180 16.82 -16.40 22.41
C SER A 180 17.55 -15.09 22.72
N LEU A 181 16.80 -14.00 22.92
CA LEU A 181 17.40 -12.76 23.39
C LEU A 181 18.09 -13.04 24.73
N ASP A 182 19.40 -12.82 24.81
CA ASP A 182 20.09 -12.76 26.09
C ASP A 182 19.52 -11.54 26.83
N VAL A 183 18.57 -11.78 27.73
CA VAL A 183 17.93 -10.72 28.51
C VAL A 183 18.95 -10.21 29.50
N GLU A 184 19.38 -8.96 29.36
CA GLU A 184 20.20 -8.33 30.39
C GLU A 184 19.45 -8.36 31.74
N PRO A 185 20.15 -8.47 32.88
CA PRO A 185 19.50 -8.50 34.19
C PRO A 185 18.57 -7.29 34.39
N GLY A 186 17.25 -7.53 34.47
CA GLY A 186 16.21 -6.50 34.58
C GLY A 186 15.60 -6.02 33.25
N GLY A 187 16.02 -6.59 32.12
CA GLY A 187 15.45 -6.39 30.80
C GLY A 187 14.11 -7.09 30.58
N LYS A 188 13.31 -6.59 29.62
CA LYS A 188 12.09 -7.26 29.18
C LYS A 188 12.37 -8.24 28.05
N ALA A 189 11.89 -9.47 28.18
CA ALA A 189 11.91 -10.48 27.12
C ALA A 189 10.74 -10.26 26.14
N VAL A 190 10.80 -10.83 24.94
CA VAL A 190 9.66 -10.77 24.01
C VAL A 190 8.43 -11.52 24.55
N SER A 191 8.62 -12.50 25.45
CA SER A 191 7.53 -13.08 26.23
C SER A 191 6.70 -12.02 26.95
N ASP A 192 7.31 -10.90 27.35
CA ASP A 192 6.70 -9.84 28.15
C ASP A 192 5.79 -8.94 27.30
N LEU A 193 5.86 -9.02 25.96
CA LEU A 193 4.82 -8.45 25.10
C LEU A 193 3.45 -9.07 25.37
N MET A 194 3.44 -10.28 25.94
CA MET A 194 2.24 -11.05 26.26
C MET A 194 1.85 -10.94 27.74
N ASP A 195 2.53 -10.10 28.51
CA ASP A 195 2.10 -9.80 29.88
C ASP A 195 0.84 -8.92 29.84
N GLY A 196 -0.26 -9.46 30.40
CA GLY A 196 -1.55 -8.79 30.49
C GLY A 196 -2.62 -9.37 29.56
N GLU A 197 -3.89 -9.22 29.94
CA GLU A 197 -5.02 -9.64 29.10
C GLU A 197 -5.15 -8.73 27.86
N GLY A 198 -5.54 -9.28 26.72
CA GLY A 198 -5.79 -8.51 25.49
C GLY A 198 -4.56 -8.23 24.64
N ARG A 199 -3.51 -9.06 24.72
CA ARG A 199 -2.29 -8.89 23.92
C ARG A 199 -2.20 -9.94 22.81
N ALA A 200 -1.76 -9.55 21.63
CA ALA A 200 -1.48 -10.48 20.54
C ALA A 200 -0.27 -10.03 19.70
N VAL A 201 0.55 -10.98 19.26
CA VAL A 201 1.63 -10.76 18.29
C VAL A 201 1.50 -11.73 17.12
N LEU A 202 1.68 -11.22 15.91
CA LEU A 202 1.69 -11.96 14.66
C LEU A 202 3.00 -11.67 13.92
N ASN A 203 3.77 -12.72 13.64
CA ASN A 203 4.92 -12.69 12.76
C ASN A 203 4.57 -13.30 11.40
N SER A 204 5.14 -12.75 10.33
CA SER A 204 4.89 -13.21 8.97
C SER A 204 5.41 -14.61 8.64
N SER A 205 6.42 -15.10 9.36
CA SER A 205 7.04 -16.42 9.14
C SER A 205 7.64 -16.98 10.43
N THR A 206 8.04 -18.27 10.41
CA THR A 206 8.85 -18.88 11.47
C THR A 206 10.30 -18.40 11.38
N GLY A 207 11.09 -18.70 12.42
CA GLY A 207 12.53 -18.43 12.45
C GLY A 207 13.32 -19.00 11.27
N ALA A 208 12.87 -20.15 10.76
CA ALA A 208 13.53 -20.88 9.69
C ALA A 208 13.00 -20.53 8.27
N GLN A 209 12.01 -19.65 8.16
CA GLN A 209 11.29 -19.38 6.90
C GLN A 209 11.31 -17.90 6.51
N SER A 210 11.30 -17.63 5.20
CA SER A 210 11.18 -16.27 4.66
C SER A 210 9.73 -15.79 4.65
N SER A 211 9.54 -14.45 4.61
CA SER A 211 8.28 -13.87 4.16
C SER A 211 8.43 -13.36 2.72
N TYR A 212 7.43 -13.67 1.89
CA TYR A 212 7.54 -13.53 0.44
C TYR A 212 6.58 -12.49 -0.12
N ILE A 213 6.93 -12.00 -1.30
CA ILE A 213 6.08 -11.19 -2.15
C ILE A 213 5.21 -12.14 -3.00
N ARG A 214 3.97 -11.71 -3.27
CA ARG A 214 3.10 -12.36 -4.24
C ARG A 214 3.77 -12.49 -5.62
N THR A 215 3.32 -13.45 -6.42
CA THR A 215 3.84 -13.69 -7.78
C THR A 215 3.64 -12.51 -8.73
N ASP A 216 2.60 -11.70 -8.51
CA ASP A 216 2.32 -10.48 -9.27
C ASP A 216 3.19 -9.28 -8.86
N GLY A 217 4.00 -9.41 -7.79
CA GLY A 217 4.83 -8.32 -7.26
C GLY A 217 4.03 -7.16 -6.65
N ALA A 218 2.72 -7.31 -6.45
CA ALA A 218 1.86 -6.22 -6.00
C ALA A 218 2.00 -5.93 -4.50
N MET A 219 2.18 -6.96 -3.68
CA MET A 219 2.14 -6.89 -2.23
C MET A 219 2.82 -8.11 -1.60
N SER A 220 3.19 -8.04 -0.32
CA SER A 220 3.56 -9.24 0.45
C SER A 220 2.40 -10.23 0.56
N LEU A 221 2.73 -11.54 0.60
CA LEU A 221 1.73 -12.59 0.84
C LEU A 221 1.04 -12.39 2.19
N PHE A 222 1.85 -12.11 3.21
CA PHE A 222 1.35 -11.93 4.57
C PHE A 222 0.41 -10.73 4.68
N THR A 223 0.80 -9.58 4.14
CA THR A 223 0.01 -8.34 4.19
C THR A 223 -1.28 -8.48 3.40
N TYR A 224 -1.22 -9.12 2.23
CA TYR A 224 -2.40 -9.36 1.42
C TYR A 224 -3.45 -10.16 2.20
N HIS A 225 -3.05 -11.29 2.80
CA HIS A 225 -3.98 -12.09 3.60
C HIS A 225 -4.36 -11.44 4.94
N PHE A 226 -3.50 -10.58 5.50
CA PHE A 226 -3.84 -9.76 6.66
C PHE A 226 -4.98 -8.78 6.33
N ILE A 227 -4.90 -8.10 5.20
CA ILE A 227 -5.97 -7.23 4.71
C ILE A 227 -7.23 -8.04 4.40
N GLU A 228 -7.13 -9.20 3.75
CA GLU A 228 -8.29 -10.08 3.52
C GLU A 228 -9.05 -10.38 4.82
N ALA A 229 -8.33 -10.67 5.90
CA ALA A 229 -8.96 -10.93 7.19
C ALA A 229 -9.68 -9.69 7.75
N LEU A 230 -9.04 -8.52 7.65
CA LEU A 230 -9.63 -7.23 8.08
C LEU A 230 -10.85 -6.83 7.24
N THR A 231 -10.96 -7.31 6.01
CA THR A 231 -12.05 -7.00 5.08
C THR A 231 -13.11 -8.10 4.98
N GLY A 232 -13.09 -9.10 5.88
CA GLY A 232 -14.18 -10.06 6.02
C GLY A 232 -14.04 -11.36 5.25
N HIS A 233 -12.86 -11.70 4.74
CA HIS A 233 -12.64 -13.03 4.16
C HIS A 233 -12.50 -14.12 5.22
N ALA A 234 -12.04 -13.75 6.42
CA ALA A 234 -11.99 -14.66 7.55
C ALA A 234 -13.40 -15.17 7.87
N PRO A 235 -13.61 -16.48 8.10
CA PRO A 235 -14.92 -17.00 8.48
C PRO A 235 -15.47 -16.32 9.72
N HIS A 236 -16.69 -15.80 9.63
CA HIS A 236 -17.37 -15.09 10.70
C HIS A 236 -18.88 -15.41 10.68
N PRO A 237 -19.61 -15.23 11.80
CA PRO A 237 -21.07 -15.27 11.82
C PRO A 237 -21.70 -14.25 10.84
N ASP A 238 -22.92 -14.52 10.36
CA ASP A 238 -23.64 -13.63 9.43
C ASP A 238 -23.95 -12.25 10.05
N ASP A 239 -24.08 -12.19 11.37
CA ASP A 239 -24.36 -10.99 12.16
C ASP A 239 -23.09 -10.33 12.73
N ALA A 240 -21.90 -10.81 12.34
CA ALA A 240 -20.64 -10.21 12.77
C ALA A 240 -20.50 -8.76 12.28
N THR A 241 -20.21 -7.85 13.19
CA THR A 241 -19.98 -6.43 12.90
C THR A 241 -18.55 -5.98 13.19
N VAL A 242 -17.74 -6.83 13.82
CA VAL A 242 -16.34 -6.55 14.17
C VAL A 242 -15.44 -7.68 13.72
N VAL A 243 -14.17 -7.38 13.48
CA VAL A 243 -13.13 -8.36 13.22
C VAL A 243 -12.43 -8.68 14.54
N TYR A 244 -12.39 -9.96 14.94
CA TYR A 244 -11.63 -10.38 16.12
C TYR A 244 -10.21 -10.77 15.74
N VAL A 245 -9.28 -10.61 16.70
CA VAL A 245 -7.88 -11.02 16.53
C VAL A 245 -7.74 -12.49 16.14
N THR A 246 -8.61 -13.37 16.63
CA THR A 246 -8.61 -14.80 16.30
C THR A 246 -9.03 -15.08 14.86
N ASP A 247 -9.91 -14.25 14.29
CA ASP A 247 -10.35 -14.37 12.89
C ASP A 247 -9.17 -14.05 11.97
N VAL A 248 -8.45 -12.97 12.30
CA VAL A 248 -7.19 -12.60 11.64
C VAL A 248 -6.17 -13.71 11.76
N MET A 249 -5.92 -14.22 12.96
CA MET A 249 -4.90 -15.24 13.18
C MET A 249 -5.21 -16.52 12.41
N SER A 250 -6.46 -16.98 12.46
CA SER A 250 -6.92 -18.17 11.75
C SER A 250 -6.76 -17.99 10.25
N TRP A 251 -7.30 -16.90 9.68
CA TRP A 251 -7.27 -16.68 8.23
C TRP A 251 -5.85 -16.55 7.70
N VAL A 252 -5.06 -15.65 8.29
CA VAL A 252 -3.70 -15.37 7.84
C VAL A 252 -2.83 -16.63 7.91
N THR A 253 -2.94 -17.42 8.99
CA THR A 253 -2.17 -18.66 9.12
C THR A 253 -2.49 -19.65 7.99
N HIS A 254 -3.77 -19.85 7.65
CA HIS A 254 -4.16 -20.80 6.63
C HIS A 254 -3.84 -20.31 5.22
N GLN A 255 -4.18 -19.07 4.89
CA GLN A 255 -4.02 -18.57 3.53
C GLN A 255 -2.57 -18.30 3.17
N VAL A 256 -1.75 -17.77 4.09
CA VAL A 256 -0.32 -17.58 3.82
C VAL A 256 0.37 -18.92 3.53
N LYS A 257 0.09 -19.95 4.33
CA LYS A 257 0.63 -21.31 4.08
C LYS A 257 0.19 -21.83 2.71
N LYS A 258 -1.09 -21.69 2.39
CA LYS A 258 -1.66 -22.13 1.11
C LYS A 258 -1.00 -21.41 -0.07
N SER A 259 -0.99 -20.08 -0.07
CA SER A 259 -0.46 -19.28 -1.18
C SER A 259 1.06 -19.36 -1.29
N ALA A 260 1.79 -19.56 -0.19
CA ALA A 260 3.22 -19.87 -0.26
C ALA A 260 3.47 -21.23 -0.93
N LYS A 261 2.68 -22.27 -0.58
CA LYS A 261 2.79 -23.59 -1.21
C LYS A 261 2.47 -23.55 -2.71
N GLU A 262 1.49 -22.75 -3.14
CA GLU A 262 1.19 -22.51 -4.55
C GLU A 262 2.39 -21.89 -5.31
N GLN A 263 3.27 -21.19 -4.61
CA GLN A 263 4.53 -20.65 -5.14
C GLN A 263 5.74 -21.58 -4.95
N ASN A 264 5.55 -22.83 -4.53
CA ASN A 264 6.61 -23.77 -4.16
C ASN A 264 7.54 -23.23 -3.06
N ARG A 265 6.99 -22.49 -2.11
CA ARG A 265 7.69 -21.88 -0.97
C ARG A 265 7.06 -22.33 0.36
N ASP A 266 7.80 -22.12 1.43
CA ASP A 266 7.35 -22.35 2.80
C ASP A 266 7.30 -21.04 3.57
N GLN A 267 6.09 -20.62 3.94
CA GLN A 267 5.87 -19.49 4.84
C GLN A 267 4.73 -19.83 5.80
N THR A 268 5.06 -19.90 7.09
CA THR A 268 4.15 -20.20 8.19
C THR A 268 4.16 -19.02 9.14
N PRO A 269 3.09 -18.21 9.17
CA PRO A 269 2.95 -17.19 10.20
C PRO A 269 3.00 -17.79 11.59
N VAL A 270 3.63 -17.09 12.52
CA VAL A 270 3.72 -17.47 13.93
C VAL A 270 2.97 -16.45 14.75
N MET A 271 2.08 -16.90 15.62
CA MET A 271 1.15 -16.00 16.29
C MET A 271 0.88 -16.44 17.73
N ARG A 272 0.72 -15.48 18.63
CA ARG A 272 0.30 -15.69 20.02
C ARG A 272 -0.74 -14.64 20.41
N THR A 273 -1.72 -15.03 21.22
CA THR A 273 -2.72 -14.11 21.79
C THR A 273 -3.07 -14.53 23.21
N GLU A 274 -3.27 -13.55 24.08
CA GLU A 274 -3.86 -13.68 25.40
C GLU A 274 -5.27 -13.05 25.34
N GLY A 275 -6.27 -13.89 25.13
CA GLY A 275 -7.67 -13.49 24.98
C GLY A 275 -8.13 -13.28 23.53
N VAL A 276 -9.41 -12.92 23.39
CA VAL A 276 -10.09 -12.67 22.12
C VAL A 276 -10.69 -11.27 22.18
N PHE A 277 -10.31 -10.41 21.25
CA PHE A 277 -10.71 -9.00 21.27
C PHE A 277 -10.88 -8.41 19.87
N PRO A 278 -11.71 -7.37 19.73
CA PRO A 278 -11.93 -6.71 18.44
C PRO A 278 -10.72 -5.85 18.05
N VAL A 279 -10.37 -5.92 16.77
CA VAL A 279 -9.24 -5.19 16.17
C VAL A 279 -9.68 -4.29 15.02
N ALA A 280 -10.94 -4.31 14.61
CA ALA A 280 -11.51 -3.40 13.62
C ALA A 280 -13.04 -3.52 13.59
N GLN A 281 -13.71 -2.55 13.00
CA GLN A 281 -15.06 -2.78 12.47
C GLN A 281 -15.00 -3.68 11.24
N LEU A 282 -16.03 -4.51 11.04
CA LEU A 282 -16.19 -5.32 9.84
C LEU A 282 -17.12 -4.59 8.87
N ILE A 283 -16.55 -4.08 7.77
CA ILE A 283 -17.28 -3.31 6.74
C ILE A 283 -18.05 -2.14 7.37
N GLY A 284 -17.35 -1.31 8.14
CA GLY A 284 -17.94 -0.16 8.83
C GLY A 284 -19.04 -0.54 9.82
N GLY A 285 -18.93 -1.70 10.46
CA GLY A 285 -19.92 -2.21 11.41
C GLY A 285 -21.16 -2.84 10.76
N GLN A 286 -21.20 -2.93 9.43
CA GLN A 286 -22.35 -3.50 8.72
C GLN A 286 -22.27 -5.03 8.58
N GLY A 287 -21.07 -5.61 8.69
CA GLY A 287 -20.83 -7.01 8.36
C GLY A 287 -20.86 -7.27 6.85
N VAL A 288 -20.29 -8.40 6.41
CA VAL A 288 -20.20 -8.74 4.97
C VAL A 288 -21.55 -9.05 4.36
N ALA A 289 -22.41 -9.82 5.06
CA ALA A 289 -23.70 -10.25 4.54
C ALA A 289 -24.62 -9.06 4.22
N LYS A 290 -24.72 -8.11 5.14
CA LYS A 290 -25.59 -6.93 5.01
C LYS A 290 -24.91 -5.77 4.27
N GLY A 291 -23.60 -5.57 4.47
CA GLY A 291 -22.85 -4.46 3.87
C GLY A 291 -22.48 -4.70 2.40
N LEU A 292 -22.24 -5.95 1.99
CA LEU A 292 -21.74 -6.28 0.64
C LEU A 292 -22.54 -7.38 -0.07
N GLY A 293 -23.67 -7.84 0.49
CA GLY A 293 -24.46 -8.92 -0.11
C GLY A 293 -23.75 -10.28 -0.06
N GLY A 294 -22.79 -10.47 0.86
CA GLY A 294 -22.15 -11.76 1.15
C GLY A 294 -20.81 -12.02 0.46
N THR A 295 -20.29 -11.09 -0.35
CA THR A 295 -18.95 -11.23 -0.95
C THR A 295 -18.00 -10.14 -0.42
N PRO A 296 -16.91 -10.50 0.29
CA PRO A 296 -15.87 -9.56 0.69
C PRO A 296 -15.21 -8.87 -0.51
N PRO A 297 -14.69 -7.64 -0.37
CA PRO A 297 -14.05 -6.91 -1.45
C PRO A 297 -12.60 -7.39 -1.64
N ASP A 298 -12.10 -7.46 -2.88
CA ASP A 298 -10.70 -7.80 -3.12
C ASP A 298 -9.77 -6.77 -2.42
N PRO A 299 -8.79 -7.21 -1.62
CA PRO A 299 -7.80 -6.34 -0.97
C PRO A 299 -7.04 -5.38 -1.90
N LEU A 300 -6.90 -5.75 -3.18
CA LEU A 300 -6.18 -4.98 -4.19
C LEU A 300 -7.11 -4.13 -5.06
N GLU A 301 -8.42 -4.30 -4.95
CA GLU A 301 -9.37 -3.42 -5.63
C GLU A 301 -9.27 -2.00 -5.05
N PRO A 302 -9.38 -0.95 -5.90
CA PRO A 302 -9.45 0.41 -5.41
C PRO A 302 -10.55 0.54 -4.36
N LEU A 303 -10.20 1.15 -3.23
CA LEU A 303 -11.20 1.46 -2.22
C LEU A 303 -12.31 2.32 -2.84
N PRO A 304 -13.58 2.08 -2.46
CA PRO A 304 -14.67 2.90 -2.96
C PRO A 304 -14.39 4.36 -2.61
N ALA A 305 -14.88 5.28 -3.46
CA ALA A 305 -14.80 6.69 -3.11
C ALA A 305 -15.51 6.88 -1.77
N ALA A 306 -14.81 7.41 -0.77
CA ALA A 306 -15.43 7.75 0.50
C ALA A 306 -16.52 8.81 0.23
N ILE A 307 -17.76 8.37 0.07
CA ILE A 307 -18.89 9.28 -0.13
C ILE A 307 -19.14 9.94 1.22
N ASN A 308 -18.85 11.24 1.29
CA ASN A 308 -19.13 12.06 2.45
C ASN A 308 -20.65 12.15 2.66
N VAL A 309 -21.23 11.20 3.38
CA VAL A 309 -22.62 11.24 3.84
C VAL A 309 -22.62 11.81 5.25
N GLY A 310 -22.67 13.14 5.35
CA GLY A 310 -23.07 13.92 6.52
C GLY A 310 -22.74 13.35 7.89
N GLY A 311 -21.52 13.59 8.36
CA GLY A 311 -21.09 13.38 9.74
C GLY A 311 -19.67 13.91 9.90
N ASP A 312 -19.50 14.92 10.76
CA ASP A 312 -18.21 15.59 11.02
C ASP A 312 -17.11 14.56 11.33
N TYR A 313 -16.07 14.52 10.49
CA TYR A 313 -14.72 14.14 10.92
C TYR A 313 -13.85 15.39 10.88
N ILE A 314 -13.25 15.70 12.02
CA ILE A 314 -12.28 16.77 12.18
C ILE A 314 -10.89 16.17 11.99
N GLY A 315 -10.21 16.60 10.93
CA GLY A 315 -8.85 16.19 10.57
C GLY A 315 -8.34 17.00 9.39
N GLY A 316 -8.26 18.31 9.57
CA GLY A 316 -7.85 19.31 8.59
C GLY A 316 -8.60 20.60 8.91
N ASP A 317 -7.89 21.65 9.31
CA ASP A 317 -8.41 22.87 9.95
C ASP A 317 -9.86 23.22 9.58
N LYS A 318 -10.73 23.27 10.60
CA LYS A 318 -12.03 23.94 10.50
C LYS A 318 -11.75 25.41 10.19
N VAL A 319 -11.83 25.79 8.92
CA VAL A 319 -12.22 27.15 8.53
C VAL A 319 -13.70 27.07 8.16
N GLY A 320 -14.53 27.11 9.20
CA GLY A 320 -15.97 27.32 9.05
C GLY A 320 -16.19 28.65 8.33
N GLY A 321 -17.16 28.67 7.42
CA GLY A 321 -17.52 29.85 6.66
C GLY A 321 -17.90 31.01 7.57
N ASP A 322 -16.96 31.93 7.74
CA ASP A 322 -17.21 33.35 7.78
C ASP A 322 -16.33 34.00 6.71
N LYS A 323 -16.84 35.09 6.11
CA LYS A 323 -16.01 35.98 5.31
C LYS A 323 -14.88 36.51 6.20
N VAL A 324 -13.72 35.89 6.17
CA VAL A 324 -12.50 36.45 6.76
C VAL A 324 -11.97 37.49 5.78
N GLY A 325 -12.36 38.74 6.06
CA GLY A 325 -11.71 39.90 5.49
C GLY A 325 -10.25 39.91 5.92
N GLY A 326 -9.36 39.82 4.94
CA GLY A 326 -8.01 40.34 4.99
C GLY A 326 -7.09 39.75 6.05
N ASP A 327 -6.54 38.56 5.78
CA ASP A 327 -5.19 38.25 6.23
C ASP A 327 -4.30 37.89 5.04
N LYS A 328 -3.15 38.55 5.02
CA LYS A 328 -2.14 38.44 3.98
C LYS A 328 -1.23 37.29 4.38
N VAL A 329 -1.46 36.11 3.83
CA VAL A 329 -0.63 34.93 4.09
C VAL A 329 0.58 34.98 3.15
N GLU A 330 1.74 35.39 3.67
CA GLU A 330 3.02 35.31 2.96
C GLU A 330 3.77 34.06 3.46
N GLY A 331 4.11 33.14 2.55
CA GLY A 331 5.14 32.11 2.79
C GLY A 331 4.71 30.65 2.78
N ASP A 332 3.41 30.32 2.70
CA ASP A 332 2.98 28.92 2.76
C ASP A 332 3.16 28.16 1.44
N LYS A 333 3.71 26.95 1.53
CA LYS A 333 3.80 25.99 0.42
C LYS A 333 2.49 25.19 0.39
N ILE A 334 1.55 25.60 -0.45
CA ILE A 334 0.28 24.91 -0.63
C ILE A 334 0.49 23.73 -1.58
N SER A 335 0.35 22.50 -1.08
CA SER A 335 0.26 21.29 -1.91
C SER A 335 -1.20 20.96 -2.18
N VAL A 336 -1.59 21.01 -3.44
CA VAL A 336 -2.89 20.50 -3.93
C VAL A 336 -2.64 19.18 -4.66
N GLY A 337 -3.55 18.22 -4.52
CA GLY A 337 -3.53 16.97 -5.28
C GLY A 337 -3.81 17.17 -6.77
N ASN A 338 -4.20 16.11 -7.46
CA ASN A 338 -4.57 16.22 -8.88
C ASN A 338 -5.78 17.15 -9.08
N ILE A 339 -5.60 18.19 -9.90
CA ILE A 339 -6.67 19.07 -10.34
C ILE A 339 -6.99 18.75 -11.79
N SER A 340 -8.09 18.03 -12.03
CA SER A 340 -8.59 17.73 -13.38
C SER A 340 -9.98 18.36 -13.58
N GLY A 341 -10.25 18.86 -14.80
CA GLY A 341 -11.56 19.39 -15.17
C GLY A 341 -12.00 20.71 -14.51
N SER A 342 -11.12 21.42 -13.80
CA SER A 342 -11.44 22.70 -13.15
C SER A 342 -11.16 23.90 -14.07
N GLN A 343 -12.01 24.94 -14.02
CA GLN A 343 -11.80 26.22 -14.69
C GLN A 343 -11.75 27.35 -13.65
N GLY A 344 -10.87 28.35 -13.86
CA GLY A 344 -10.80 29.55 -13.02
C GLY A 344 -9.84 29.47 -11.82
N ILE A 345 -8.72 28.75 -11.92
CA ILE A 345 -7.72 28.70 -10.84
C ILE A 345 -6.96 30.03 -10.79
N ALA A 346 -7.14 30.78 -9.70
CA ALA A 346 -6.37 32.00 -9.43
C ALA A 346 -5.14 31.66 -8.58
N ILE A 347 -3.95 31.97 -9.09
CA ILE A 347 -2.69 31.86 -8.33
C ILE A 347 -2.30 33.26 -7.87
N GLY A 348 -2.07 33.43 -6.56
CA GLY A 348 -1.75 34.73 -5.97
C GLY A 348 -0.49 35.38 -6.56
N ARG A 349 -0.39 36.70 -6.47
CA ARG A 349 0.77 37.47 -6.96
C ARG A 349 2.04 37.02 -6.22
N GLY A 350 3.01 36.44 -6.93
CA GLY A 350 4.27 35.95 -6.37
C GLY A 350 4.37 34.43 -6.18
N ALA A 351 3.28 33.69 -6.43
CA ALA A 351 3.33 32.22 -6.44
C ALA A 351 3.88 31.70 -7.78
N SER A 352 4.77 30.71 -7.73
CA SER A 352 5.28 29.99 -8.89
C SER A 352 4.84 28.53 -8.84
N ALA A 353 4.16 28.05 -9.88
CA ALA A 353 3.82 26.63 -10.04
C ALA A 353 4.74 25.98 -11.07
N ASN A 354 5.18 24.75 -10.80
CA ASN A 354 5.81 23.90 -11.81
C ASN A 354 4.76 22.91 -12.31
N VAL A 355 4.17 23.19 -13.47
CA VAL A 355 3.08 22.39 -14.03
C VAL A 355 3.69 21.34 -14.95
N GLN A 356 3.73 20.08 -14.51
CA GLN A 356 3.96 18.94 -15.40
C GLN A 356 2.62 18.50 -15.98
N ILE A 357 2.29 19.03 -17.16
CA ILE A 357 1.13 18.60 -17.92
C ILE A 357 1.46 17.24 -18.54
N GLN A 358 0.98 16.14 -17.96
CA GLN A 358 0.97 14.85 -18.66
C GLN A 358 -0.32 14.75 -19.48
N GLN A 359 -0.43 15.58 -20.54
CA GLN A 359 -1.52 15.52 -21.50
C GLN A 359 -1.11 14.61 -22.65
N GLY A 360 -1.60 13.37 -22.62
CA GLY A 360 -1.41 12.43 -23.70
C GLY A 360 -1.61 10.98 -23.28
N VAL A 361 -1.97 10.14 -24.23
CA VAL A 361 -1.94 8.68 -24.03
C VAL A 361 -0.46 8.24 -24.06
N PRO A 362 0.04 7.46 -23.08
CA PRO A 362 1.43 7.03 -23.09
C PRO A 362 1.83 6.34 -24.39
N ASP A 363 3.03 6.66 -24.91
CA ASP A 363 3.53 6.13 -26.20
C ASP A 363 3.55 4.60 -26.24
N GLU A 364 3.86 3.94 -25.12
CA GLU A 364 3.86 2.48 -25.03
C GLU A 364 2.45 1.89 -25.27
N THR A 365 1.42 2.57 -24.75
CA THR A 365 0.02 2.19 -24.95
C THR A 365 -0.40 2.41 -26.40
N LEU A 366 -0.03 3.54 -27.00
CA LEU A 366 -0.33 3.83 -28.41
C LEU A 366 0.37 2.86 -29.36
N ASN A 367 1.62 2.48 -29.08
CA ASN A 367 2.35 1.51 -29.88
C ASN A 367 1.63 0.15 -29.92
N LYS A 368 1.08 -0.32 -28.79
CA LYS A 368 0.31 -1.57 -28.73
C LYS A 368 -1.00 -1.47 -29.52
N LEU A 369 -1.70 -0.34 -29.42
CA LEU A 369 -2.99 -0.12 -30.09
C LEU A 369 -2.85 0.02 -31.62
N PHE A 370 -1.79 0.67 -32.09
CA PHE A 370 -1.58 0.91 -33.53
C PHE A 370 -0.87 -0.25 -34.25
N ALA A 371 -0.24 -1.18 -33.53
CA ALA A 371 0.52 -2.28 -34.14
C ALA A 371 -0.28 -3.11 -35.18
N PRO A 372 -1.55 -3.49 -34.95
CA PRO A 372 -2.34 -4.22 -35.95
C PRO A 372 -2.58 -3.41 -37.22
N LEU A 373 -2.94 -2.12 -37.07
CA LEU A 373 -3.20 -1.22 -38.19
C LEU A 373 -1.92 -0.94 -38.99
N LEU A 374 -0.80 -0.70 -38.31
CA LEU A 374 0.51 -0.52 -38.93
C LEU A 374 0.93 -1.74 -39.74
N MET A 375 0.74 -2.95 -39.19
CA MET A 375 1.06 -4.18 -39.90
C MET A 375 0.22 -4.35 -41.16
N GLN A 376 -1.09 -4.07 -41.07
CA GLN A 376 -2.00 -4.21 -42.20
C GLN A 376 -1.73 -3.17 -43.31
N VAL A 377 -1.51 -1.92 -42.94
CA VAL A 377 -1.17 -0.85 -43.89
C VAL A 377 0.19 -1.11 -44.52
N ALA A 378 1.20 -1.53 -43.75
CA ALA A 378 2.53 -1.86 -44.29
C ALA A 378 2.49 -3.02 -45.29
N GLN A 379 1.62 -4.01 -45.10
CA GLN A 379 1.46 -5.12 -46.05
C GLN A 379 0.78 -4.70 -47.36
N GLN A 380 -0.22 -3.81 -47.29
CA GLN A 380 -0.98 -3.41 -48.47
C GLN A 380 -0.30 -2.26 -49.24
N ASN A 381 0.17 -1.25 -48.53
CA ASN A 381 0.80 -0.06 -49.09
C ASN A 381 1.81 0.55 -48.10
N PRO A 382 3.09 0.14 -48.16
CA PRO A 382 4.14 0.66 -47.29
C PRO A 382 4.29 2.19 -47.32
N ALA A 383 3.92 2.85 -48.43
CA ALA A 383 4.01 4.31 -48.56
C ALA A 383 2.99 5.06 -47.70
N ALA A 384 1.98 4.37 -47.16
CA ALA A 384 0.95 4.93 -46.29
C ALA A 384 1.27 4.79 -44.78
N VAL A 385 2.37 4.11 -44.42
CA VAL A 385 2.83 3.95 -43.02
C VAL A 385 3.10 5.30 -42.32
N PRO A 386 3.69 6.32 -42.97
CA PRO A 386 3.89 7.63 -42.35
C PRO A 386 2.58 8.27 -41.86
N GLN A 387 1.48 8.11 -42.60
CA GLN A 387 0.17 8.65 -42.26
C GLN A 387 -0.40 7.97 -41.02
N VAL A 388 -0.18 6.66 -40.85
CA VAL A 388 -0.57 5.93 -39.62
C VAL A 388 0.24 6.42 -38.41
N ASN A 389 1.54 6.69 -38.58
CA ASN A 389 2.37 7.26 -37.51
C ASN A 389 1.97 8.69 -37.16
N GLN A 390 1.63 9.52 -38.15
CA GLN A 390 1.10 10.87 -37.93
C GLN A 390 -0.24 10.83 -37.19
N LEU A 391 -1.10 9.87 -37.50
CA LEU A 391 -2.35 9.67 -36.77
C LEU A 391 -2.10 9.25 -35.31
N LYS A 392 -1.10 8.40 -35.08
CA LYS A 392 -0.66 8.02 -33.72
C LYS A 392 -0.16 9.22 -32.92
N GLU A 393 0.70 10.04 -33.53
CA GLU A 393 1.22 11.26 -32.91
C GLU A 393 0.10 12.24 -32.60
N GLU A 394 -0.87 12.41 -33.51
CA GLU A 394 -2.00 13.30 -33.31
C GLU A 394 -2.89 12.84 -32.14
N ILE A 395 -3.19 11.54 -32.04
CA ILE A 395 -3.93 10.97 -30.90
C ILE A 395 -3.11 11.08 -29.60
N GLY A 396 -1.78 10.98 -29.68
CA GLY A 396 -0.90 11.13 -28.53
C GLY A 396 -0.96 12.49 -27.85
N LYS A 397 -1.43 13.53 -28.54
CA LYS A 397 -1.62 14.88 -27.98
C LYS A 397 -2.79 14.97 -26.98
N GLY A 398 -3.63 13.95 -26.87
CA GLY A 398 -4.77 13.94 -25.94
C GLY A 398 -5.72 15.11 -26.20
N ASP A 399 -5.98 15.93 -25.18
CA ASP A 399 -6.86 17.10 -25.27
C ASP A 399 -6.40 18.17 -26.28
N GLY A 400 -5.14 18.09 -26.76
CA GLY A 400 -4.59 18.96 -27.81
C GLY A 400 -4.60 18.38 -29.22
N ALA A 401 -5.30 17.26 -29.44
CA ALA A 401 -5.43 16.64 -30.76
C ALA A 401 -6.33 17.46 -31.69
N ASP A 402 -5.94 17.57 -32.96
CA ASP A 402 -6.73 18.25 -34.00
C ASP A 402 -7.68 17.25 -34.70
N ASP A 403 -8.99 17.40 -34.45
CA ASP A 403 -10.04 16.55 -34.99
C ASP A 403 -10.13 16.58 -36.53
N GLU A 404 -9.90 17.72 -37.17
CA GLU A 404 -9.94 17.85 -38.64
C GLU A 404 -8.74 17.13 -39.26
N LYS A 405 -7.55 17.34 -38.68
CA LYS A 405 -6.34 16.66 -39.13
C LYS A 405 -6.41 15.15 -38.96
N MET A 406 -7.02 14.67 -37.87
CA MET A 406 -7.26 13.24 -37.67
C MET A 406 -8.20 12.67 -38.75
N ALA A 407 -9.27 13.38 -39.09
CA ALA A 407 -10.21 12.96 -40.14
C ALA A 407 -9.50 12.87 -41.52
N ASP A 408 -8.69 13.86 -41.87
CA ASP A 408 -7.92 13.85 -43.13
C ASP A 408 -6.92 12.68 -43.18
N LEU A 409 -6.23 12.41 -42.07
CA LEU A 409 -5.30 11.27 -41.97
C LEU A 409 -6.03 9.93 -42.13
N ILE A 410 -7.21 9.80 -41.53
CA ILE A 410 -8.05 8.60 -41.66
C ILE A 410 -8.47 8.40 -43.12
N ASP A 411 -8.88 9.46 -43.82
CA ASP A 411 -9.28 9.39 -45.23
C ASP A 411 -8.12 8.97 -46.13
N MET A 412 -6.93 9.56 -45.92
CA MET A 412 -5.73 9.19 -46.66
C MET A 412 -5.34 7.72 -46.43
N ILE A 413 -5.42 7.22 -45.20
CA ILE A 413 -5.13 5.81 -44.90
C ILE A 413 -6.18 4.90 -45.53
N ALA A 414 -7.47 5.24 -45.44
CA ALA A 414 -8.55 4.45 -46.01
C ALA A 414 -8.50 4.37 -47.54
N GLU A 415 -8.07 5.44 -48.21
CA GLU A 415 -7.88 5.46 -49.66
C GLU A 415 -6.64 4.68 -50.08
N ALA A 416 -5.52 4.86 -49.35
CA ALA A 416 -4.25 4.22 -49.68
C ALA A 416 -4.18 2.73 -49.32
N ALA A 417 -4.94 2.30 -48.31
CA ALA A 417 -5.04 0.92 -47.86
C ALA A 417 -6.50 0.53 -47.53
N PRO A 418 -7.35 0.28 -48.55
CA PRO A 418 -8.77 -0.01 -48.35
C PRO A 418 -9.08 -1.22 -47.45
N THR A 419 -8.17 -2.20 -47.33
CA THR A 419 -8.40 -3.34 -46.44
C THR A 419 -8.24 -2.96 -44.96
N ALA A 420 -7.47 -1.90 -44.67
CA ALA A 420 -7.18 -1.42 -43.33
C ALA A 420 -8.34 -0.63 -42.67
N VAL A 421 -9.42 -0.38 -43.41
CA VAL A 421 -10.60 0.36 -42.89
C VAL A 421 -11.16 -0.31 -41.63
N GLU A 422 -11.26 -1.64 -41.59
CA GLU A 422 -11.72 -2.37 -40.39
C GLU A 422 -10.74 -2.20 -39.20
N GLY A 423 -9.43 -2.16 -39.48
CA GLY A 423 -8.42 -1.86 -38.48
C GLY A 423 -8.55 -0.44 -37.90
N ILE A 424 -8.88 0.54 -38.74
CA ILE A 424 -9.19 1.91 -38.30
C ILE A 424 -10.43 1.90 -37.41
N VAL A 425 -11.51 1.23 -37.83
CA VAL A 425 -12.73 1.12 -37.01
C VAL A 425 -12.42 0.54 -35.63
N ASN A 426 -11.71 -0.59 -35.59
CA ASN A 426 -11.34 -1.25 -34.33
C ASN A 426 -10.51 -0.32 -33.42
N LEU A 427 -9.58 0.44 -34.00
CA LEU A 427 -8.79 1.43 -33.26
C LEU A 427 -9.69 2.48 -32.59
N PHE A 428 -10.67 3.06 -33.30
CA PHE A 428 -11.56 4.10 -32.76
C PHE A 428 -12.70 3.56 -31.87
N THR A 429 -12.96 2.24 -31.88
CA THR A 429 -13.83 1.60 -30.88
C THR A 429 -13.12 1.32 -29.56
N ASN A 430 -11.79 1.41 -29.51
CA ASN A 430 -11.05 1.28 -28.27
C ASN A 430 -11.39 2.44 -27.32
N SER A 431 -11.74 2.14 -26.07
CA SER A 431 -12.19 3.14 -25.09
C SER A 431 -11.18 4.25 -24.82
N ILE A 432 -9.88 3.99 -24.98
CA ILE A 432 -8.81 4.99 -24.80
C ILE A 432 -8.79 5.96 -25.98
N VAL A 433 -8.83 5.46 -27.21
CA VAL A 433 -8.83 6.29 -28.42
C VAL A 433 -10.16 7.03 -28.59
N ALA A 434 -11.28 6.36 -28.31
CA ALA A 434 -12.62 6.94 -28.41
C ALA A 434 -12.80 8.17 -27.49
N LYS A 435 -12.15 8.16 -26.33
CA LYS A 435 -12.18 9.28 -25.39
C LYS A 435 -11.44 10.51 -25.91
N VAL A 436 -10.36 10.31 -26.67
CA VAL A 436 -9.52 11.38 -27.22
C VAL A 436 -10.10 11.91 -28.54
N ALA A 437 -10.58 11.02 -29.40
CA ALA A 437 -10.90 11.34 -30.79
C ALA A 437 -12.38 11.67 -31.05
N GLY A 438 -13.06 12.35 -30.12
CA GLY A 438 -14.51 12.50 -30.07
C GLY A 438 -15.23 12.68 -31.42
N ALA A 439 -14.87 13.70 -32.22
CA ALA A 439 -15.51 13.97 -33.51
C ALA A 439 -15.11 12.97 -34.61
N ALA A 440 -13.85 12.55 -34.66
CA ALA A 440 -13.34 11.56 -35.62
C ALA A 440 -13.99 10.17 -35.42
N THR A 441 -14.29 9.80 -34.17
CA THR A 441 -15.06 8.58 -33.85
C THR A 441 -16.47 8.64 -34.45
N ASN A 442 -17.15 9.79 -34.32
CA ASN A 442 -18.47 10.00 -34.91
C ASN A 442 -18.44 10.01 -36.44
N TYR A 443 -17.36 10.53 -37.04
CA TYR A 443 -17.11 10.46 -38.49
C TYR A 443 -17.01 9.01 -38.99
N MET A 444 -16.23 8.17 -38.29
CA MET A 444 -16.11 6.74 -38.61
C MET A 444 -17.43 5.98 -38.46
N LEU A 445 -18.15 6.21 -37.35
CA LEU A 445 -19.46 5.57 -37.11
C LEU A 445 -20.50 5.93 -38.17
N LYS A 446 -20.41 7.13 -38.77
CA LYS A 446 -21.28 7.53 -39.90
C LYS A 446 -20.93 6.82 -41.21
N ARG A 447 -19.65 6.49 -41.43
CA ARG A 447 -19.18 5.83 -42.66
C ARG A 447 -19.43 4.32 -42.68
N ILE A 448 -19.47 3.68 -41.52
CA ILE A 448 -19.80 2.24 -41.37
C ILE A 448 -21.32 1.99 -41.50
N ARG A 449 -22.15 3.01 -41.23
CA ARG A 449 -23.62 2.94 -41.35
C ARG A 449 -24.14 3.18 -42.78
N LYS A 450 -23.26 3.48 -43.74
CA LYS A 450 -23.55 3.56 -45.18
C LYS A 450 -22.87 2.40 -45.89
#